data_AF-A0A2T2TV46-F1
#
_entry.id   AF-A0A2T2TV46-F1
#
_cell.length_a   1.000
_cell.length_b   1.000
_cell.length_c   1.000
_cell.angle_alpha   90.00
_cell.angle_beta   90.00
_cell.angle_gamma   90.00
#
_symmetry.space_group_name_H-M   'P 1'
#
loop_
_entity.id
_entity.type
_entity.pdbx_description
1 polymer ?
#
loop_
_entity_poly.entity_id
_entity_poly.type
_entity_poly.pdbx_seq_one_letter_code
_entity_poly.pdbx_strand_id
1 'polypeptide(L)'
;MQTQHTAHFSDAAPGLDALADASVQLVVTSPPYPMIEMWDELFGEQDADARRALGREKGQQSFELMHERVLKPVWKEAYRVLQKGGVMCVNIGDATRKIGGQFQLFPNHARVISDLARIGFSQLPGVLWRKPASSPTKFMGAGMLGLNAYTTLEHEHILVFRKGGNRKAASGDEK
;
A
#
# COMPACT_ATOMS: atom_id res chain seq x y z
N MET A 1 -32.73 -10.19 6.11
CA MET A 1 -32.08 -8.90 5.81
C MET A 1 -31.48 -9.01 4.41
N GLN A 2 -31.88 -8.15 3.46
CA GLN A 2 -31.26 -8.10 2.13
C GLN A 2 -30.05 -7.16 2.16
N THR A 3 -29.00 -7.50 1.42
CA THR A 3 -27.81 -6.65 1.24
C THR A 3 -27.58 -6.44 -0.25
N GLN A 4 -27.05 -5.27 -0.62
CA GLN A 4 -26.67 -4.94 -1.98
C GLN A 4 -25.15 -4.83 -2.06
N HIS A 5 -24.56 -5.47 -3.07
CA HIS A 5 -23.13 -5.47 -3.34
C HIS A 5 -22.91 -5.00 -4.77
N THR A 6 -21.88 -4.17 -5.00
CA THR A 6 -21.60 -3.61 -6.33
C THR A 6 -20.09 -3.63 -6.56
N ALA A 7 -19.67 -4.06 -7.75
CA ALA A 7 -18.29 -4.07 -8.18
C ALA A 7 -18.13 -3.14 -9.39
N HIS A 8 -17.13 -2.27 -9.34
CA HIS A 8 -16.79 -1.34 -10.42
C HIS A 8 -15.47 -1.78 -11.05
N PHE A 9 -15.45 -1.89 -12.38
CA PHE A 9 -14.25 -2.23 -13.15
C PHE A 9 -13.70 -0.95 -13.78
N SER A 10 -12.77 -0.30 -13.10
CA SER A 10 -12.16 0.94 -13.51
C SER A 10 -10.82 1.14 -12.79
N ASP A 11 -10.06 2.14 -13.23
CA ASP A 11 -8.96 2.66 -12.41
C ASP A 11 -9.51 3.14 -11.06
N ALA A 12 -8.73 2.90 -9.99
CA ALA A 12 -9.23 3.04 -8.63
C ALA A 12 -9.58 4.50 -8.26
N ALA A 13 -8.74 5.47 -8.63
CA ALA A 13 -9.00 6.88 -8.34
C ALA A 13 -10.29 7.39 -9.01
N PRO A 14 -10.44 7.35 -10.35
CA PRO A 14 -11.69 7.78 -10.99
C PRO A 14 -12.89 6.87 -10.65
N GLY A 15 -12.64 5.60 -10.32
CA GLY A 15 -13.70 4.67 -9.88
C GLY A 15 -14.38 5.07 -8.57
N LEU A 16 -13.71 5.86 -7.72
CA LEU A 16 -14.26 6.35 -6.47
C LEU A 16 -15.10 7.64 -6.64
N ASP A 17 -15.11 8.26 -7.82
CA ASP A 17 -15.88 9.48 -8.10
C ASP A 17 -17.40 9.26 -7.94
N ALA A 18 -17.87 8.03 -8.18
CA ALA A 18 -19.27 7.66 -7.99
C ALA A 18 -19.70 7.66 -6.51
N LEU A 19 -18.75 7.63 -5.58
CA LEU A 19 -19.03 7.65 -4.14
C LEU A 19 -19.01 9.08 -3.62
N ALA A 20 -20.07 9.45 -2.88
CA ALA A 20 -20.14 10.73 -2.19
C ALA A 20 -19.03 10.85 -1.12
N ASP A 21 -18.63 12.09 -0.85
CA ASP A 21 -17.71 12.40 0.24
C ASP A 21 -18.24 11.86 1.57
N ALA A 22 -17.33 11.37 2.42
CA ALA A 22 -17.67 10.86 3.75
C ALA A 22 -18.79 9.79 3.78
N SER A 23 -18.99 9.03 2.70
CA SER A 23 -20.00 7.97 2.60
C SER A 23 -19.52 6.59 3.05
N VAL A 24 -18.20 6.37 3.15
CA VAL A 24 -17.58 5.07 3.43
C VAL A 24 -17.18 4.95 4.91
N GLN A 25 -17.53 3.83 5.55
CA GLN A 25 -17.25 3.58 6.96
C GLN A 25 -15.86 2.94 7.19
N LEU A 26 -15.43 2.09 6.26
CA LEU A 26 -14.22 1.26 6.35
C LEU A 26 -13.65 1.06 4.94
N VAL A 27 -12.34 1.24 4.80
CA VAL A 27 -11.58 0.83 3.61
C VAL A 27 -10.61 -0.28 4.02
N VAL A 28 -10.62 -1.41 3.32
CA VAL A 28 -9.64 -2.48 3.48
C VAL A 28 -9.06 -2.78 2.10
N THR A 29 -7.75 -2.70 1.97
CA THR A 29 -7.10 -2.88 0.66
C THR A 29 -5.69 -3.43 0.77
N SER A 30 -5.18 -3.90 -0.36
CA SER A 30 -3.79 -4.29 -0.60
C SER A 30 -3.44 -3.74 -1.99
N PRO A 31 -2.66 -2.64 -2.10
CA PRO A 31 -2.37 -2.05 -3.40
C PRO A 31 -1.51 -2.99 -4.25
N PRO A 32 -1.37 -2.75 -5.58
CA PRO A 32 -0.21 -3.28 -6.29
C PRO A 32 1.07 -2.75 -5.62
N TYR A 33 2.04 -3.63 -5.36
CA TYR A 33 3.23 -3.28 -4.58
C TYR A 33 4.31 -2.69 -5.50
N PRO A 34 4.72 -1.42 -5.31
CA PRO A 34 5.84 -0.88 -6.06
C PRO A 34 7.07 -1.75 -5.93
N MET A 35 7.78 -1.90 -7.05
CA MET A 35 9.02 -2.67 -7.18
C MET A 35 8.89 -4.19 -7.08
N ILE A 36 7.68 -4.76 -6.99
CA ILE A 36 7.48 -6.18 -7.29
C ILE A 36 7.25 -6.34 -8.79
N GLU A 37 8.01 -7.22 -9.44
CA GLU A 37 8.07 -7.39 -10.90
C GLU A 37 6.70 -7.63 -11.54
N MET A 38 5.81 -8.40 -10.87
CA MET A 38 4.47 -8.67 -11.39
C MET A 38 3.60 -7.42 -11.61
N TRP A 39 3.93 -6.29 -10.96
CA TRP A 39 3.18 -5.04 -11.05
C TRP A 39 3.83 -4.02 -11.97
N ASP A 40 4.99 -4.32 -12.57
CA ASP A 40 5.73 -3.36 -13.39
C ASP A 40 4.93 -2.87 -14.60
N GLU A 41 4.21 -3.78 -15.26
CA GLU A 41 3.35 -3.45 -16.40
C GLU A 41 2.22 -2.52 -15.97
N LEU A 42 1.49 -2.87 -14.89
CA LEU A 42 0.41 -2.06 -14.36
C LEU A 42 0.88 -0.63 -14.00
N PHE A 43 1.99 -0.50 -13.29
CA PHE A 43 2.53 0.82 -12.96
C PHE A 43 3.03 1.57 -14.20
N GLY A 44 3.60 0.85 -15.16
CA GLY A 44 4.12 1.44 -16.39
C GLY A 44 3.05 1.86 -17.40
N GLU A 45 1.87 1.24 -17.36
CA GLU A 45 0.67 1.66 -18.10
C GLU A 45 0.08 2.94 -17.50
N GLN A 46 0.09 3.07 -16.17
CA GLN A 46 -0.44 4.23 -15.47
C GLN A 46 0.52 5.43 -15.44
N ASP A 47 1.84 5.21 -15.50
CA ASP A 47 2.84 6.29 -15.51
C ASP A 47 4.06 5.94 -16.38
N ALA A 48 4.17 6.61 -17.52
CA ALA A 48 5.25 6.40 -18.49
C ALA A 48 6.64 6.81 -17.96
N ASP A 49 6.69 7.71 -16.96
CA ASP A 49 7.93 8.16 -16.35
C ASP A 49 8.48 7.09 -15.39
N ALA A 50 7.61 6.42 -14.64
CA ALA A 50 7.93 5.27 -13.82
C ALA A 50 8.48 4.14 -14.70
N ARG A 51 7.79 3.81 -15.81
CA ARG A 51 8.25 2.83 -16.80
C ARG A 51 9.65 3.17 -17.33
N ARG A 52 9.86 4.43 -17.72
CA ARG A 52 11.15 4.89 -18.25
C ARG A 52 12.26 4.86 -17.20
N ALA A 53 11.96 5.24 -15.96
CA ALA A 53 12.92 5.18 -14.86
C ALA A 53 13.34 3.73 -14.59
N LEU A 54 12.39 2.80 -14.54
CA LEU A 54 12.65 1.37 -14.38
C LEU A 54 13.50 0.81 -15.51
N GLY A 55 13.15 1.10 -16.77
CA GLY A 55 13.91 0.66 -17.95
C GLY A 55 15.32 1.28 -18.08
N ARG A 56 15.60 2.37 -17.36
CA ARG A 56 16.94 2.99 -17.23
C ARG A 56 17.66 2.56 -15.95
N GLU A 57 17.17 1.51 -15.30
CA GLU A 57 17.72 0.97 -14.04
C GLU A 57 17.75 1.99 -12.88
N LYS A 58 16.91 3.02 -12.93
CA LYS A 58 16.78 4.02 -11.86
C LYS A 58 15.73 3.59 -10.85
N GLY A 59 16.03 2.50 -10.13
CA GLY A 59 15.09 1.84 -9.21
C GLY A 59 14.43 2.79 -8.19
N GLN A 60 15.22 3.62 -7.49
CA GLN A 60 14.65 4.57 -6.52
C GLN A 60 13.72 5.60 -7.18
N GLN A 61 14.10 6.12 -8.35
CA GLN A 61 13.24 7.07 -9.06
C GLN A 61 11.92 6.42 -9.48
N SER A 62 11.97 5.18 -9.99
CA SER A 62 10.76 4.42 -10.33
C SER A 62 9.87 4.19 -9.12
N PHE A 63 10.45 3.75 -8.00
CA PHE A 63 9.75 3.56 -6.73
C PHE A 63 9.01 4.83 -6.29
N GLU A 64 9.70 5.98 -6.30
CA GLU A 64 9.08 7.24 -5.90
C GLU A 64 7.91 7.63 -6.82
N LEU A 65 8.08 7.46 -8.14
CA LEU A 65 7.05 7.76 -9.14
C LEU A 65 5.82 6.86 -8.99
N MET A 66 6.01 5.55 -8.81
CA MET A 66 4.92 4.59 -8.59
C MET A 66 4.05 5.01 -7.39
N HIS A 67 4.66 5.40 -6.27
CA HIS A 67 3.90 5.86 -5.13
C HIS A 67 3.28 7.26 -5.33
N GLU A 68 4.03 8.25 -5.82
CA GLU A 68 3.55 9.64 -5.96
C GLU A 68 2.50 9.83 -7.06
N ARG A 69 2.66 9.15 -8.20
CA ARG A 69 1.83 9.35 -9.40
C ARG A 69 0.67 8.39 -9.49
N VAL A 70 0.83 7.18 -8.97
CA VAL A 70 -0.19 6.12 -9.09
C VAL A 70 -0.93 5.89 -7.78
N LEU A 71 -0.23 5.63 -6.67
CA LEU A 71 -0.90 5.27 -5.41
C LEU A 71 -1.47 6.48 -4.65
N LYS A 72 -0.73 7.59 -4.59
CA LYS A 72 -1.13 8.78 -3.81
C LYS A 72 -2.46 9.41 -4.25
N PRO A 73 -2.83 9.48 -5.54
CA PRO A 73 -4.18 9.86 -5.94
C PRO A 73 -5.27 8.97 -5.34
N VAL A 74 -5.06 7.65 -5.32
CA VAL A 74 -6.00 6.69 -4.72
C VAL A 74 -6.12 6.90 -3.21
N TRP A 75 -5.01 7.21 -2.52
CA TRP A 75 -5.03 7.55 -1.10
C TRP A 75 -5.82 8.83 -0.79
N LYS A 76 -5.76 9.84 -1.66
CA LYS A 76 -6.55 11.06 -1.53
C LYS A 76 -8.04 10.78 -1.70
N GLU A 77 -8.40 9.97 -2.68
CA GLU A 77 -9.80 9.57 -2.90
C GLU A 77 -10.33 8.71 -1.75
N ALA A 78 -9.54 7.75 -1.27
CA ALA A 78 -9.87 6.98 -0.08
C ALA A 78 -10.08 7.89 1.14
N TYR A 79 -9.26 8.93 1.32
CA TYR A 79 -9.48 9.92 2.36
C TYR A 79 -10.78 10.70 2.14
N ARG A 80 -11.08 11.16 0.92
CA ARG A 80 -12.29 11.93 0.59
C ARG A 80 -13.56 11.15 0.96
N VAL A 81 -13.68 9.93 0.45
CA VAL A 81 -14.89 9.10 0.62
C VAL A 81 -15.05 8.56 2.04
N LEU A 82 -13.95 8.36 2.78
CA LEU A 82 -14.03 7.88 4.15
C LEU A 82 -14.69 8.92 5.06
N GLN A 83 -15.58 8.50 5.94
CA GLN A 83 -16.20 9.40 6.91
C GLN A 83 -15.24 9.79 8.05
N LYS A 84 -15.57 10.87 8.79
CA LYS A 84 -14.85 11.20 10.02
C LYS A 84 -14.98 10.07 11.04
N GLY A 85 -13.85 9.67 11.63
CA GLY A 85 -13.72 8.50 12.50
C GLY A 85 -13.80 7.16 11.75
N GLY A 86 -13.90 7.16 10.42
CA GLY A 86 -13.74 5.96 9.59
C GLY A 86 -12.30 5.45 9.63
N VAL A 87 -12.16 4.14 9.36
CA VAL A 87 -10.89 3.42 9.45
C VAL A 87 -10.45 2.97 8.05
N MET A 88 -9.15 3.04 7.79
CA MET A 88 -8.52 2.49 6.60
C MET A 88 -7.45 1.49 7.02
N CYS A 89 -7.53 0.28 6.47
CA CYS A 89 -6.56 -0.79 6.65
C CYS A 89 -5.86 -1.05 5.32
N VAL A 90 -4.53 -0.94 5.31
CA VAL A 90 -3.71 -1.19 4.11
C VAL A 90 -2.75 -2.33 4.40
N ASN A 91 -2.95 -3.46 3.75
CA ASN A 91 -1.98 -4.54 3.74
C ASN A 91 -0.88 -4.21 2.71
N ILE A 92 0.37 -4.19 3.14
CA ILE A 92 1.50 -3.86 2.28
C ILE A 92 2.76 -4.61 2.73
N GLY A 93 3.45 -5.21 1.76
CA GLY A 93 4.78 -5.78 1.93
C GLY A 93 5.85 -4.87 1.34
N ASP A 94 7.02 -4.87 1.95
CA ASP A 94 8.21 -4.31 1.32
C ASP A 94 8.63 -5.17 0.12
N ALA A 95 9.31 -4.55 -0.83
CA ALA A 95 9.86 -5.27 -1.98
C ALA A 95 11.37 -5.37 -1.83
N THR A 96 11.95 -6.51 -2.18
CA THR A 96 13.39 -6.61 -2.38
C THR A 96 13.65 -6.87 -3.85
N ARG A 97 14.54 -6.09 -4.46
CA ARG A 97 14.79 -6.20 -5.90
C ARG A 97 16.20 -5.75 -6.25
N LYS A 98 16.81 -6.42 -7.23
CA LYS A 98 18.07 -6.03 -7.84
C LYS A 98 17.81 -5.24 -9.11
N ILE A 99 18.35 -4.02 -9.18
CA ILE A 99 18.23 -3.12 -10.33
C ILE A 99 19.59 -2.45 -10.56
N GLY A 100 20.08 -2.40 -11.80
CA GLY A 100 21.37 -1.77 -12.10
C GLY A 100 22.54 -2.39 -11.34
N GLY A 101 22.49 -3.71 -11.13
CA GLY A 101 23.50 -4.43 -10.35
C GLY A 101 23.38 -4.33 -8.83
N GLN A 102 22.52 -3.45 -8.29
CA GLN A 102 22.37 -3.23 -6.85
C GLN A 102 21.09 -3.87 -6.32
N PHE A 103 21.24 -4.79 -5.37
CA PHE A 103 20.12 -5.36 -4.61
C PHE A 103 19.83 -4.51 -3.40
N GLN A 104 18.56 -4.18 -3.17
CA GLN A 104 18.11 -3.43 -2.01
C GLN A 104 16.66 -3.75 -1.66
N LEU A 105 16.26 -3.29 -0.47
CA LEU A 105 14.87 -3.26 -0.03
C LEU A 105 14.25 -1.90 -0.37
N PHE A 106 13.04 -1.92 -0.92
CA PHE A 106 12.18 -0.79 -1.18
C PHE A 106 11.07 -0.76 -0.12
N PRO A 107 11.09 0.20 0.81
CA PRO A 107 10.24 0.18 2.00
C PRO A 107 8.85 0.73 1.71
N ASN A 108 8.03 -0.07 1.01
CA ASN A 108 6.65 0.29 0.67
C ASN A 108 5.83 0.67 1.90
N HIS A 109 5.95 -0.06 3.02
CA HIS A 109 5.17 0.22 4.23
C HIS A 109 5.48 1.63 4.77
N ALA A 110 6.75 2.00 4.87
CA ALA A 110 7.18 3.29 5.39
C ALA A 110 6.75 4.43 4.47
N ARG A 111 6.82 4.22 3.15
CA ARG A 111 6.38 5.22 2.17
C ARG A 111 4.87 5.43 2.22
N VAL A 112 4.07 4.37 2.32
CA VAL A 112 2.61 4.46 2.49
C VAL A 112 2.23 5.18 3.80
N ILE A 113 2.92 4.89 4.91
CA ILE A 113 2.73 5.61 6.18
C ILE A 113 2.95 7.11 6.00
N SER A 114 4.06 7.48 5.37
CA SER A 114 4.41 8.89 5.13
C SER A 114 3.35 9.61 4.29
N ASP A 115 2.88 8.97 3.22
CA ASP A 115 1.89 9.56 2.32
C ASP A 115 0.52 9.73 2.99
N LEU A 116 0.05 8.70 3.71
CA LEU A 116 -1.25 8.76 4.41
C LEU A 116 -1.21 9.78 5.56
N ALA A 117 -0.10 9.88 6.30
CA ALA A 117 0.08 10.90 7.32
C ALA A 117 0.02 12.31 6.73
N ARG A 118 0.70 12.56 5.59
CA ARG A 118 0.66 13.85 4.89
C ARG A 118 -0.73 14.22 4.34
N ILE A 119 -1.53 13.22 3.98
CA ILE A 119 -2.93 13.42 3.53
C ILE A 119 -3.84 13.83 4.70
N GLY A 120 -3.46 13.51 5.95
CA GLY A 120 -4.20 13.88 7.15
C GLY A 120 -4.85 12.71 7.89
N PHE A 121 -4.44 11.48 7.60
CA PHE A 121 -4.77 10.33 8.44
C PHE A 121 -3.97 10.35 9.75
N SER A 122 -4.58 9.86 10.83
CA SER A 122 -3.89 9.50 12.06
C SER A 122 -3.58 8.01 12.06
N GLN A 123 -2.32 7.64 12.23
CA GLN A 123 -1.91 6.24 12.34
C GLN A 123 -2.36 5.65 13.68
N LEU A 124 -2.90 4.44 13.63
CA LEU A 124 -3.22 3.61 14.78
C LEU A 124 -2.22 2.45 14.86
N PRO A 125 -2.13 1.73 15.99
CA PRO A 125 -1.35 0.50 16.06
C PRO A 125 -1.72 -0.46 14.91
N GLY A 126 -0.71 -0.87 14.15
CA GLY A 126 -0.87 -1.81 13.03
C GLY A 126 -0.79 -3.26 13.47
N VAL A 127 -0.97 -4.17 12.51
CA VAL A 127 -0.76 -5.61 12.69
C VAL A 127 0.45 -6.04 11.85
N LEU A 128 1.33 -6.83 12.46
CA LEU A 128 2.42 -7.50 11.75
C LEU A 128 1.91 -8.87 11.28
N TRP A 129 1.71 -9.03 9.98
CA TRP A 129 1.25 -10.29 9.42
C TRP A 129 2.45 -11.16 9.03
N ARG A 130 2.77 -12.15 9.87
CA ARG A 130 3.81 -13.12 9.58
C ARG A 130 3.38 -14.05 8.44
N LYS A 131 4.09 -13.98 7.31
CA LYS A 131 3.90 -14.77 6.09
C LYS A 131 5.22 -15.46 5.75
N PRO A 132 5.58 -16.54 6.45
CA PRO A 132 6.84 -17.22 6.20
C PRO A 132 6.80 -17.84 4.80
N ALA A 133 7.82 -17.55 3.99
CA ALA A 133 8.00 -18.25 2.72
C ALA A 133 8.27 -19.74 3.00
N SER A 134 7.74 -20.64 2.17
CA SER A 134 8.04 -22.08 2.22
C SER A 134 9.41 -22.42 1.61
N SER A 135 10.20 -21.42 1.22
CA SER A 135 11.51 -21.62 0.59
C SER A 135 12.52 -22.21 1.57
N PRO A 136 13.28 -23.26 1.20
CA PRO A 136 14.31 -23.86 2.04
C PRO A 136 15.55 -22.95 2.25
N THR A 137 15.74 -21.91 1.42
CA THR A 137 16.88 -20.98 1.48
C THR A 137 16.53 -19.69 2.20
N LYS A 138 16.21 -19.77 3.50
CA LYS A 138 15.79 -18.62 4.31
C LYS A 138 16.92 -17.70 4.78
N PHE A 139 18.18 -18.11 4.62
CA PHE A 139 19.32 -17.39 5.17
C PHE A 139 20.58 -17.38 4.28
N MET A 140 20.58 -18.10 3.15
CA MET A 140 21.83 -18.43 2.43
C MET A 140 21.72 -18.22 0.91
N GLY A 141 21.40 -16.99 0.49
CA GLY A 141 21.54 -16.60 -0.93
C GLY A 141 22.98 -16.64 -1.45
N ALA A 142 23.98 -16.78 -0.56
CA ALA A 142 25.40 -16.67 -0.88
C ALA A 142 26.27 -17.83 -0.33
N GLY A 143 25.76 -19.07 -0.25
CA GLY A 143 26.59 -20.22 0.17
C GLY A 143 27.34 -20.01 1.50
N MET A 144 28.46 -20.73 1.68
CA MET A 144 29.20 -20.85 2.96
C MET A 144 29.93 -19.57 3.42
N LEU A 145 29.98 -18.51 2.61
CA LEU A 145 30.68 -17.27 2.89
C LEU A 145 29.66 -16.12 3.02
N GLY A 146 29.13 -15.97 4.23
CA GLY A 146 28.02 -15.06 4.58
C GLY A 146 28.28 -13.55 4.46
N LEU A 147 29.22 -13.12 3.63
CA LEU A 147 29.58 -11.69 3.50
C LEU A 147 28.43 -10.83 2.93
N ASN A 148 27.48 -11.45 2.21
CA ASN A 148 26.33 -10.76 1.60
C ASN A 148 24.99 -11.42 1.97
N ALA A 149 24.92 -12.17 3.07
CA ALA A 149 23.67 -12.76 3.55
C ALA A 149 22.76 -11.67 4.13
N TYR A 150 21.46 -11.76 3.88
CA TYR A 150 20.45 -10.86 4.42
C TYR A 150 19.22 -11.65 4.88
N THR A 151 18.46 -11.07 5.80
CA THR A 151 17.26 -11.70 6.37
C THR A 151 16.18 -11.84 5.30
N THR A 152 15.53 -13.01 5.25
CA THR A 152 14.35 -13.20 4.41
C THR A 152 13.21 -12.32 4.91
N LEU A 153 12.54 -11.63 3.98
CA LEU A 153 11.30 -10.92 4.28
C LEU A 153 10.18 -11.94 4.51
N GLU A 154 9.75 -12.10 5.77
CA GLU A 154 8.73 -13.07 6.19
C GLU A 154 7.47 -12.40 6.75
N HIS A 155 7.24 -11.12 6.47
CA HIS A 155 6.08 -10.41 6.97
C HIS A 155 5.58 -9.34 6.00
N GLU A 156 4.30 -9.02 6.15
CA GLU A 156 3.66 -7.82 5.62
C GLU A 156 3.11 -6.99 6.79
N HIS A 157 2.87 -5.71 6.52
CA HIS A 157 2.26 -4.79 7.46
C HIS A 157 0.80 -4.59 7.10
N ILE A 158 -0.10 -4.78 8.06
CA ILE A 158 -1.45 -4.23 7.98
C ILE A 158 -1.42 -2.91 8.74
N LEU A 159 -1.29 -1.84 7.97
CA LEU A 159 -1.28 -0.48 8.48
C LEU A 159 -2.71 -0.05 8.76
N VAL A 160 -2.96 0.52 9.94
CA VAL A 160 -4.29 0.96 10.36
C VAL A 160 -4.28 2.47 10.56
N PHE A 161 -5.24 3.14 9.93
CA PHE A 161 -5.36 4.59 9.95
C PHE A 161 -6.79 5.03 10.24
N ARG A 162 -6.93 6.24 10.79
CA ARG A 162 -8.23 6.88 11.03
C ARG A 162 -8.28 8.26 10.40
N LYS A 163 -9.41 8.61 9.77
CA LYS A 163 -9.68 9.97 9.31
C LYS A 163 -10.23 10.82 10.46
N GLY A 164 -9.45 11.79 10.92
CA GLY A 164 -9.84 12.70 12.00
C GLY A 164 -9.95 12.01 13.38
N GLY A 165 -10.73 12.64 14.26
CA GLY A 165 -10.93 12.19 15.65
C GLY A 165 -11.83 10.95 15.80
N ASN A 166 -12.09 10.57 17.05
CA ASN A 166 -12.96 9.43 17.38
C ASN A 166 -14.35 9.57 16.72
N ARG A 167 -14.95 8.44 16.32
CA ARG A 167 -16.38 8.41 16.02
C ARG A 167 -17.13 8.84 17.28
N LYS A 168 -18.07 9.77 17.13
CA LYS A 168 -19.11 9.93 18.14
C LYS A 168 -20.02 8.72 18.01
N ALA A 169 -20.33 8.06 19.12
CA ALA A 169 -21.46 7.14 19.13
C ALA A 169 -22.67 7.92 18.60
N ALA A 170 -23.52 7.28 17.78
CA ALA A 170 -24.87 7.81 17.66
C ALA A 170 -25.39 7.90 19.09
N SER A 171 -25.89 9.07 19.51
CA SER A 171 -26.65 9.17 20.74
C SER A 171 -27.78 8.15 20.59
N GLY A 172 -27.61 6.98 21.18
CA GLY A 172 -28.68 6.01 21.27
C GLY A 172 -29.75 6.70 22.10
N ASP A 173 -30.96 6.75 21.57
CA ASP A 173 -32.13 6.94 22.43
C ASP A 173 -32.02 5.90 23.55
N GLU A 174 -31.81 6.39 24.77
CA GLU A 174 -32.01 5.62 25.97
C GLU A 174 -33.46 5.11 25.94
N LYS A 175 -33.61 3.79 25.95
CA LYS A 175 -34.80 3.12 26.48
C LYS A 175 -34.36 2.09 27.50
#